data_AF-A0A971VZK6-F1
#
_entry.id   AF-A0A971VZK6-F1
#
_cell.length_a   1.000
_cell.length_b   1.000
_cell.length_c   1.000
_cell.angle_alpha   90.00
_cell.angle_beta   90.00
_cell.angle_gamma   90.00
#
_symmetry.space_group_name_H-M   'P 1'
#
loop_
_entity.id
_entity.type
_entity.pdbx_description
1 polymer ?
#
loop_
_entity_poly.entity_id
_entity_poly.type
_entity_poly.pdbx_seq_one_letter_code
_entity_poly.pdbx_strand_id
1 'polypeptide(L)'
;MAEPIKKVLEKLIEDYGVCILEDPDRLAQFLEARSPSESVANFRLTFALRYMIKSGWTINSKITAKNEKYFKAKLSEHLGFTPQEAEDVLHTLWQVIDGERAVCPSVDDKTEELIARPGNLRRIAGGISNKPRTMWLRKKSLYNGVVLIAALLAIVVLFFQIGGQRNPVGDEFRIAFFVPLKGSHAQSGHNQLRAAQLAVEQINKQGGIRGYKIKIVGYDLPQESSAAENSVRKVMKDKSILAMITAASEEKLQLMSMIADEISVPLVITTSDLTPAAVMKGEKPHLYAFHIANDTDARAKMLG
;
A
#
# COMPACT_ATOMS: atom_id res chain seq x y z
N MET A 1 43.53 -1.23 -10.20
CA MET A 1 42.14 -0.74 -10.38
C MET A 1 41.21 -1.48 -9.43
N ALA A 2 40.06 -0.89 -9.08
CA ALA A 2 39.11 -1.51 -8.15
C ALA A 2 38.53 -2.81 -8.73
N GLU A 3 38.70 -3.93 -8.02
CA GLU A 3 38.07 -5.24 -8.23
C GLU A 3 36.60 -5.19 -8.74
N PRO A 4 35.72 -4.25 -8.30
CA PRO A 4 34.37 -4.10 -8.85
C PRO A 4 34.31 -3.78 -10.35
N ILE A 5 35.23 -3.00 -10.91
CA ILE A 5 35.18 -2.58 -12.33
C ILE A 5 35.52 -3.75 -13.24
N LYS A 6 36.52 -4.55 -12.84
CA LYS A 6 36.92 -5.76 -13.56
C LYS A 6 35.73 -6.71 -13.71
N LYS A 7 35.04 -7.03 -12.60
CA LYS A 7 33.85 -7.91 -12.62
C LYS A 7 32.73 -7.38 -13.50
N VAL A 8 32.53 -6.06 -13.52
CA VAL A 8 31.52 -5.43 -14.38
C VAL A 8 31.92 -5.48 -15.84
N LEU A 9 33.21 -5.32 -16.15
CA LEU A 9 33.76 -5.40 -17.50
C LEU A 9 33.70 -6.83 -18.05
N GLU A 10 34.11 -7.83 -17.27
CA GLU A 10 33.97 -9.26 -17.60
C GLU A 10 32.53 -9.61 -17.92
N LYS A 11 31.58 -9.19 -17.07
CA LYS A 11 30.16 -9.42 -17.31
C LYS A 11 29.63 -8.69 -18.55
N LEU A 12 30.13 -7.49 -18.84
CA LEU A 12 29.76 -6.76 -20.06
C LEU A 12 30.25 -7.47 -21.31
N ILE A 13 31.41 -8.09 -21.24
CA ILE A 13 31.98 -8.84 -22.35
C ILE A 13 31.27 -10.19 -22.52
N GLU A 14 30.90 -10.87 -21.44
CA GLU A 14 29.99 -12.03 -21.50
C GLU A 14 28.62 -11.64 -22.10
N ASP A 15 28.13 -10.44 -21.76
CA ASP A 15 26.84 -9.92 -22.21
C ASP A 15 26.85 -9.46 -23.68
N TYR A 16 27.92 -8.85 -24.18
CA TYR A 16 27.93 -8.16 -25.48
C TYR A 16 29.06 -8.59 -26.43
N GLY A 17 29.94 -9.48 -25.99
CA GLY A 17 31.17 -9.87 -26.67
C GLY A 17 32.30 -8.86 -26.47
N VAL A 18 33.54 -9.30 -26.72
CA VAL A 18 34.77 -8.48 -26.59
C VAL A 18 34.73 -7.22 -27.47
N CYS A 19 33.96 -7.23 -28.57
CA CYS A 19 33.88 -6.10 -29.51
C CYS A 19 33.20 -4.86 -28.93
N ILE A 20 32.60 -4.95 -27.72
CA ILE A 20 32.18 -3.77 -26.97
C ILE A 20 33.36 -2.83 -26.65
N LEU A 21 34.59 -3.36 -26.60
CA LEU A 21 35.79 -2.56 -26.39
C LEU A 21 36.18 -1.72 -27.62
N GLU A 22 35.57 -1.91 -28.80
CA GLU A 22 35.81 -1.05 -29.98
C GLU A 22 35.03 0.27 -29.88
N ASP A 23 34.01 0.32 -29.02
CA ASP A 23 33.11 1.46 -28.85
C ASP A 23 33.24 2.02 -27.42
N PRO A 24 34.24 2.89 -27.16
CA PRO A 24 34.49 3.43 -25.82
C PRO A 24 33.35 4.32 -25.31
N ASP A 25 32.57 4.94 -26.21
CA ASP A 25 31.41 5.75 -25.86
C ASP A 25 30.27 4.89 -25.31
N ARG A 26 29.97 3.79 -26.00
CA ARG A 26 28.96 2.84 -25.56
C ARG A 26 29.39 2.09 -24.30
N LEU A 27 30.67 1.76 -24.19
CA LEU A 27 31.24 1.17 -22.98
C LEU A 27 31.08 2.12 -21.77
N ALA A 28 31.34 3.42 -21.95
CA ALA A 28 31.16 4.42 -20.89
C ALA A 28 29.72 4.45 -20.36
N GLN A 29 28.72 4.46 -21.25
CA GLN A 29 27.31 4.44 -20.85
C GLN A 29 26.97 3.20 -20.03
N PHE A 30 27.50 2.03 -20.41
CA PHE A 30 27.26 0.79 -19.67
C PHE A 30 27.96 0.77 -18.30
N LEU A 31 29.20 1.29 -18.23
CA LEU A 31 29.95 1.38 -16.99
C LEU A 31 29.30 2.36 -16.01
N GLU A 32 28.80 3.50 -16.48
CA GLU A 32 28.05 4.45 -15.65
C GLU A 32 26.74 3.85 -15.12
N ALA A 33 26.03 3.08 -15.95
CA ALA A 33 24.79 2.42 -15.55
C ALA A 33 25.01 1.30 -14.52
N ARG A 34 26.12 0.55 -14.62
CA ARG A 34 26.41 -0.63 -13.80
C ARG A 34 27.30 -0.33 -12.58
N SER A 35 28.14 0.70 -12.64
CA SER A 35 29.12 1.08 -11.60
C SER A 35 29.15 2.60 -11.36
N PRO A 36 28.06 3.23 -10.88
CA PRO A 36 27.99 4.68 -10.74
C PRO A 36 28.91 5.24 -9.63
N SER A 37 29.31 4.42 -8.65
CA SER A 37 30.20 4.82 -7.54
C SER A 37 31.67 4.97 -7.95
N GLU A 38 32.05 4.45 -9.12
CA GLU A 38 33.44 4.38 -9.60
C GLU A 38 33.67 5.27 -10.83
N SER A 39 33.06 6.46 -10.85
CA SER A 39 33.05 7.36 -12.02
C SER A 39 34.44 7.74 -12.54
N VAL A 40 35.39 8.00 -11.65
CA VAL A 40 36.79 8.35 -12.00
C VAL A 40 37.48 7.19 -12.72
N ALA A 41 37.31 5.97 -12.22
CA ALA A 41 37.96 4.81 -12.80
C ALA A 41 37.27 4.35 -14.10
N ASN A 42 35.94 4.50 -14.23
CA ASN A 42 35.22 4.32 -15.49
C ASN A 42 35.70 5.31 -16.57
N PHE A 43 35.89 6.57 -16.19
CA PHE A 43 36.41 7.60 -17.09
C PHE A 43 37.83 7.24 -17.56
N ARG A 44 38.72 6.86 -16.64
CA ARG A 44 40.10 6.47 -16.98
C ARG A 44 40.15 5.26 -17.91
N LEU A 45 39.35 4.23 -17.65
CA LEU A 45 39.27 3.06 -18.50
C LEU A 45 38.83 3.40 -19.92
N THR A 46 37.75 4.16 -20.06
CA THR A 46 37.18 4.55 -21.37
C THR A 46 38.06 5.55 -22.11
N PHE A 47 38.72 6.45 -21.41
CA PHE A 47 39.70 7.37 -21.97
C PHE A 47 40.93 6.63 -22.51
N ALA A 48 41.49 5.70 -21.72
CA ALA A 48 42.63 4.89 -22.14
C ALA A 48 42.31 4.08 -23.40
N LEU A 49 41.15 3.43 -23.42
CA LEU A 49 40.67 2.66 -24.55
C LEU A 49 40.47 3.52 -25.81
N ARG A 50 39.82 4.69 -25.67
CA ARG A 50 39.67 5.65 -26.78
C ARG A 50 41.02 6.10 -27.33
N TYR A 51 41.98 6.38 -26.45
CA TYR A 51 43.32 6.81 -26.84
C TYR A 51 44.06 5.70 -27.60
N MET A 52 43.97 4.46 -27.13
CA MET A 52 44.57 3.29 -27.80
C MET A 52 44.00 3.12 -29.21
N ILE A 53 42.68 3.13 -29.36
CA ILE A 53 42.01 3.00 -30.67
C ILE A 53 42.42 4.14 -31.60
N LYS A 54 42.44 5.39 -31.13
CA LYS A 54 42.89 6.55 -31.92
C LYS A 54 44.36 6.45 -32.35
N SER A 55 45.18 5.75 -31.56
CA SER A 55 46.59 5.50 -31.86
C SER A 55 46.80 4.30 -32.82
N GLY A 56 45.72 3.73 -33.37
CA GLY A 56 45.77 2.62 -34.33
C GLY A 56 45.83 1.23 -33.69
N TRP A 57 45.61 1.11 -32.38
CA TRP A 57 45.46 -0.18 -31.73
C TRP A 57 44.11 -0.81 -32.09
N THR A 58 44.11 -2.12 -32.35
CA THR A 58 42.89 -2.91 -32.59
C THR A 58 42.82 -4.05 -31.58
N ILE A 59 41.60 -4.49 -31.25
CA ILE A 59 41.38 -5.60 -30.29
C ILE A 59 42.09 -6.88 -30.73
N ASN A 60 42.12 -7.14 -32.04
CA ASN A 60 42.75 -8.33 -32.61
C ASN A 60 44.29 -8.23 -32.68
N SER A 61 44.88 -7.08 -32.38
CA SER A 61 46.33 -6.92 -32.39
C SER A 61 46.96 -7.59 -31.17
N LYS A 62 47.99 -8.41 -31.39
CA LYS A 62 48.76 -9.02 -30.30
C LYS A 62 49.42 -7.94 -29.47
N ILE A 63 49.18 -7.96 -28.17
CA ILE A 63 49.81 -7.04 -27.23
C ILE A 63 51.25 -7.51 -27.02
N THR A 64 52.21 -6.65 -27.37
CA THR A 64 53.64 -6.88 -27.18
C THR A 64 54.13 -5.96 -26.05
N ALA A 65 55.15 -6.38 -25.28
CA ALA A 65 55.75 -5.56 -24.21
C ALA A 65 56.17 -4.14 -24.66
N LYS A 66 56.48 -3.97 -25.95
CA LYS A 66 56.76 -2.66 -26.57
C LYS A 66 55.53 -1.74 -26.60
N ASN A 67 54.34 -2.28 -26.91
CA ASN A 67 53.09 -1.53 -26.98
C ASN A 67 52.61 -1.13 -25.59
N GLU A 68 52.73 -2.06 -24.63
CA GLU A 68 52.46 -1.80 -23.21
C GLU A 68 53.31 -0.64 -22.68
N LYS A 69 54.63 -0.66 -22.92
CA LYS A 69 55.53 0.42 -22.51
C LYS A 69 55.19 1.76 -23.20
N TYR A 70 54.82 1.72 -24.47
CA TYR A 70 54.43 2.90 -25.25
C TYR A 70 53.15 3.54 -24.70
N PHE A 71 52.09 2.76 -24.47
CA PHE A 71 50.83 3.27 -23.96
C PHE A 71 50.93 3.72 -22.50
N LYS A 72 51.69 3.03 -21.66
CA LYS A 72 51.95 3.46 -20.27
C LYS A 72 52.61 4.84 -20.23
N ALA A 73 53.66 5.05 -21.03
CA ALA A 73 54.34 6.35 -21.12
C ALA A 73 53.40 7.44 -21.64
N LYS A 74 52.65 7.16 -22.72
CA LYS A 74 51.75 8.14 -23.32
C LYS A 74 50.54 8.50 -22.46
N LEU A 75 49.92 7.54 -21.79
CA LEU A 75 48.82 7.82 -20.88
C LEU A 75 49.28 8.64 -19.66
N SER A 76 50.52 8.42 -19.21
CA SER A 76 51.13 9.19 -18.12
C SER A 76 51.51 10.62 -18.53
N GLU A 77 51.62 10.93 -19.83
CA GLU A 77 51.83 12.30 -20.35
C GLU A 77 50.53 13.11 -20.42
N HIS A 78 49.35 12.46 -20.46
CA HIS A 78 48.06 13.14 -20.53
C HIS A 78 47.52 13.48 -19.14
N LEU A 79 46.86 14.63 -19.01
CA LEU A 79 46.22 15.07 -17.76
C LEU A 79 45.14 14.05 -17.32
N GLY A 80 45.36 13.37 -16.19
CA GLY A 80 44.36 12.48 -15.57
C GLY A 80 44.85 11.10 -15.11
N PHE A 81 46.11 10.74 -15.37
CA PHE A 81 46.71 9.46 -14.96
C PHE A 81 48.00 9.66 -14.17
N THR A 82 48.14 8.96 -13.05
CA THR A 82 49.45 8.65 -12.48
C THR A 82 50.07 7.44 -13.21
N PRO A 83 51.41 7.25 -13.15
CA PRO A 83 52.06 6.09 -13.76
C PRO A 83 51.50 4.74 -13.29
N GLN A 84 51.05 4.69 -12.03
CA GLN A 84 50.44 3.50 -11.41
C GLN A 84 49.01 3.29 -11.89
N GLU A 85 48.24 4.37 -12.09
CA GLU A 85 46.88 4.27 -12.64
C GLU A 85 46.85 3.87 -14.11
N ALA A 86 47.82 4.35 -14.90
CA ALA A 86 47.97 3.93 -16.29
C ALA A 86 48.29 2.43 -16.38
N GLU A 87 49.16 1.93 -15.51
CA GLU A 87 49.49 0.51 -15.40
C GLU A 87 48.28 -0.33 -14.97
N ASP A 88 47.57 0.11 -13.95
CA ASP A 88 46.35 -0.55 -13.47
C ASP A 88 45.27 -0.68 -14.55
N VAL A 89 45.06 0.39 -15.32
CA VAL A 89 44.05 0.42 -16.39
C VAL A 89 44.42 -0.52 -17.53
N LEU A 90 45.67 -0.46 -17.96
CA LEU A 90 46.17 -1.31 -19.02
C LEU A 90 46.16 -2.79 -18.61
N HIS A 91 46.62 -3.11 -17.40
CA HIS A 91 46.59 -4.48 -16.87
C HIS A 91 45.16 -5.04 -16.82
N THR A 92 44.18 -4.24 -16.40
CA THR A 92 42.77 -4.67 -16.36
C THR A 92 42.23 -4.92 -17.76
N LEU A 93 42.52 -4.05 -18.73
CA LEU A 93 42.16 -4.26 -20.13
C LEU A 93 42.78 -5.56 -20.68
N TRP A 94 44.06 -5.80 -20.39
CA TRP A 94 44.77 -6.97 -20.91
C TRP A 94 44.29 -8.28 -20.29
N GLN A 95 44.04 -8.32 -18.98
CA GLN A 95 43.48 -9.50 -18.34
C GLN A 95 42.14 -9.91 -18.95
N VAL A 96 41.32 -8.91 -19.29
CA VAL A 96 39.99 -9.11 -19.85
C VAL A 96 40.04 -9.50 -21.33
N ILE A 97 41.01 -8.96 -22.09
CA ILE A 97 41.23 -9.31 -23.50
C ILE A 97 41.88 -10.70 -23.65
N ASP A 98 42.78 -11.10 -22.75
CA ASP A 98 43.49 -12.39 -22.81
C ASP A 98 42.69 -13.55 -22.21
N GLY A 99 41.81 -13.25 -21.23
CA GLY A 99 40.93 -14.24 -20.56
C GLY A 99 39.84 -14.83 -21.47
N GLU A 100 39.43 -14.11 -22.51
CA GLU A 100 38.51 -14.59 -23.53
C GLU A 100 39.20 -14.57 -24.90
N ARG A 101 39.64 -15.73 -25.41
CA ARG A 101 39.95 -15.87 -26.84
C ARG A 101 38.65 -15.81 -27.66
N ALA A 102 38.03 -14.63 -27.73
CA ALA A 102 36.97 -14.31 -28.66
C ALA A 102 37.55 -13.39 -29.73
N VAL A 103 37.79 -13.94 -30.91
CA VAL A 103 38.19 -13.19 -32.10
C VAL A 103 37.05 -12.24 -32.46
N CYS A 104 37.31 -10.92 -32.50
CA CYS A 104 36.37 -10.00 -33.11
C CYS A 104 36.48 -10.17 -34.64
N PRO A 105 35.42 -10.57 -35.35
CA PRO A 105 35.50 -10.76 -36.80
C PRO A 105 35.86 -9.44 -37.49
N SER A 106 36.96 -9.40 -38.25
CA SER A 106 37.27 -8.25 -39.10
C SER A 106 36.26 -8.22 -40.25
N VAL A 107 35.38 -7.22 -40.28
CA VAL A 107 34.50 -7.00 -41.43
C VAL A 107 35.33 -6.33 -42.52
N ASP A 108 35.50 -7.02 -43.64
CA ASP A 108 36.20 -6.52 -44.83
C ASP A 108 35.71 -5.14 -45.25
N ASP A 109 36.68 -4.26 -45.52
CA ASP A 109 36.54 -2.88 -45.97
C ASP A 109 35.97 -2.85 -47.40
N LYS A 110 34.66 -3.09 -47.54
CA LYS A 110 33.96 -2.73 -48.76
C LYS A 110 33.52 -1.27 -48.65
N THR A 111 34.13 -0.47 -49.51
CA THR A 111 33.88 0.94 -49.79
C THR A 111 32.44 1.10 -50.29
N GLU A 112 31.46 1.10 -49.39
CA GLU A 112 30.13 1.60 -49.70
C GLU A 112 30.05 3.08 -49.31
N GLU A 113 29.76 3.90 -50.32
CA GLU A 113 29.61 5.35 -50.25
C GLU A 113 28.65 5.72 -49.10
N LEU A 114 29.16 6.47 -48.13
CA LEU A 114 28.46 6.84 -46.89
C LEU A 114 27.28 7.78 -47.20
N ILE A 115 26.09 7.20 -47.43
CA ILE A 115 24.84 7.95 -47.53
C ILE A 115 24.21 8.03 -46.13
N ALA A 116 24.23 9.22 -45.54
CA ALA A 116 23.60 9.50 -44.25
C ALA A 116 22.07 9.45 -44.39
N ARG A 117 21.45 8.39 -43.85
CA ARG A 117 20.01 8.29 -43.59
C ARG A 117 19.79 8.15 -42.08
N PRO A 118 18.68 8.67 -41.51
CA PRO A 118 18.34 8.43 -40.12
C PRO A 118 18.26 6.93 -39.86
N GLY A 119 19.14 6.40 -39.00
CA GLY A 119 19.20 4.96 -38.68
C GLY A 119 20.30 4.15 -39.40
N ASN A 120 21.18 4.77 -40.19
CA ASN A 120 22.26 4.08 -40.92
C ASN A 120 23.63 4.11 -40.21
N LEU A 121 23.64 4.13 -38.87
CA LEU A 121 24.87 3.93 -38.10
C LEU A 121 25.36 2.47 -38.29
N ARG A 122 26.68 2.29 -38.43
CA ARG A 122 27.33 0.97 -38.60
C ARG A 122 26.76 -0.03 -37.60
N ARG A 123 26.05 -1.05 -38.11
CA ARG A 123 25.49 -2.13 -37.30
C ARG A 123 26.64 -3.06 -36.91
N ILE A 124 27.24 -2.84 -35.74
CA ILE A 124 28.25 -3.75 -35.18
C ILE A 124 27.61 -5.15 -35.09
N ALA A 125 28.29 -6.16 -35.64
CA ALA A 125 27.84 -7.55 -35.54
C ALA A 125 27.71 -7.92 -34.05
N GLY A 126 26.50 -8.29 -33.62
CA GLY A 126 26.15 -8.43 -32.19
C GLY A 126 25.00 -7.51 -31.73
N GLY A 127 24.23 -6.95 -32.67
CA GLY A 127 23.05 -6.15 -32.38
C GLY A 127 22.09 -6.79 -31.35
N ILE A 128 21.46 -5.91 -30.57
CA ILE A 128 20.62 -6.10 -29.35
C ILE A 128 19.40 -7.02 -29.57
N SER A 129 19.29 -7.68 -30.71
CA SER A 129 18.15 -8.51 -31.11
C SER A 129 18.00 -9.79 -30.28
N ASN A 130 19.06 -10.31 -29.66
CA ASN A 130 19.06 -11.67 -29.09
C ASN A 130 19.42 -11.79 -27.59
N LYS A 131 19.23 -10.75 -26.76
CA LYS A 131 19.27 -10.95 -25.29
C LYS A 131 18.00 -10.47 -24.60
N PRO A 132 17.43 -11.27 -23.67
CA PRO A 132 16.24 -10.88 -22.94
C PRO A 132 16.53 -9.59 -22.18
N ARG A 133 15.59 -8.64 -22.23
CA ARG A 133 15.61 -7.44 -21.37
C ARG A 133 15.51 -7.90 -19.92
N THR A 134 16.60 -8.34 -19.32
CA THR A 134 16.69 -8.51 -17.87
C THR A 134 16.84 -7.11 -17.29
N MET A 135 15.71 -6.41 -17.21
CA MET A 135 15.60 -5.20 -16.43
C MET A 135 15.80 -5.65 -14.98
N TRP A 136 17.04 -5.52 -14.48
CA TRP A 136 17.33 -5.74 -13.07
C TRP A 136 16.48 -4.71 -12.31
N LEU A 137 15.33 -5.15 -11.80
CA LEU A 137 14.45 -4.35 -10.96
C LEU A 137 15.31 -3.79 -9.83
N ARG A 138 15.57 -2.49 -9.87
CA ARG A 138 16.22 -1.78 -8.76
C ARG A 138 15.41 -2.14 -7.52
N LYS A 139 16.02 -2.80 -6.53
CA LYS A 139 15.34 -3.25 -5.29
C LYS A 139 14.52 -2.13 -4.61
N LYS A 140 14.89 -0.85 -4.82
CA LYS A 140 14.15 0.34 -4.39
C LYS A 140 12.77 0.51 -5.06
N SER A 141 12.62 0.09 -6.33
CA SER A 141 11.35 0.14 -7.08
C SER A 141 10.32 -0.88 -6.55
N LEU A 142 10.78 -2.02 -6.03
CA LEU A 142 9.90 -3.02 -5.44
C LEU A 142 9.36 -2.56 -4.08
N TYR A 143 10.20 -1.93 -3.26
CA TYR A 143 9.77 -1.38 -1.97
C TYR A 143 8.72 -0.27 -2.13
N ASN A 144 8.93 0.64 -3.08
CA ASN A 144 7.95 1.69 -3.39
C ASN A 144 6.62 1.12 -3.92
N GLY A 145 6.65 0.03 -4.69
CA GLY A 145 5.46 -0.68 -5.14
C GLY A 145 4.68 -1.33 -3.99
N VAL A 146 5.38 -1.99 -3.07
CA VAL A 146 4.75 -2.61 -1.88
C VAL A 146 4.13 -1.55 -0.96
N VAL A 147 4.79 -0.41 -0.76
CA VAL A 147 4.25 0.71 0.04
C VAL A 147 2.99 1.29 -0.61
N LEU A 148 2.97 1.45 -1.94
CA LEU A 148 1.78 1.91 -2.67
C LEU A 148 0.60 0.95 -2.54
N ILE A 149 0.85 -0.36 -2.65
CA ILE A 149 -0.19 -1.39 -2.50
C ILE A 149 -0.72 -1.41 -1.06
N ALA A 150 0.17 -1.31 -0.06
CA ALA A 150 -0.23 -1.24 1.35
C ALA A 150 -1.05 0.02 1.67
N ALA A 151 -0.66 1.17 1.12
CA ALA A 151 -1.42 2.41 1.26
C ALA A 151 -2.81 2.32 0.60
N LEU A 152 -2.88 1.70 -0.58
CA LEU A 152 -4.14 1.53 -1.30
C LEU A 152 -5.08 0.55 -0.58
N LEU A 153 -4.54 -0.52 0.01
CA LEU A 153 -5.30 -1.43 0.89
C LEU A 153 -5.79 -0.73 2.15
N ALA A 154 -4.97 0.12 2.77
CA ALA A 154 -5.39 0.90 3.94
C ALA A 154 -6.55 1.87 3.61
N ILE A 155 -6.50 2.52 2.44
CA ILE A 155 -7.58 3.39 1.96
C ILE A 155 -8.86 2.59 1.71
N VAL A 156 -8.76 1.39 1.12
CA VAL A 156 -9.92 0.51 0.91
C VAL A 156 -10.55 0.09 2.24
N VAL A 157 -9.74 -0.29 3.24
CA VAL A 157 -10.22 -0.63 4.59
C VAL A 157 -10.94 0.55 5.24
N LEU A 158 -10.39 1.76 5.13
CA LEU A 158 -11.03 2.99 5.64
C LEU A 158 -12.36 3.28 4.91
N PHE A 159 -12.42 3.07 3.59
CA PHE A 159 -13.66 3.22 2.82
C PHE A 159 -14.74 2.20 3.22
N PHE A 160 -14.36 0.94 3.46
CA PHE A 160 -15.29 -0.08 3.96
C PHE A 160 -15.80 0.23 5.38
N GLN A 161 -14.98 0.87 6.22
CA GLN A 161 -15.38 1.29 7.56
C GLN A 161 -16.48 2.37 7.53
N ILE A 162 -16.44 3.27 6.54
CA ILE A 162 -17.46 4.32 6.35
C ILE A 162 -18.77 3.73 5.82
N GLY A 163 -18.72 2.74 4.92
CA GLY A 163 -19.92 2.10 4.35
C GLY A 163 -20.71 1.21 5.33
N GLY A 164 -20.12 0.84 6.46
CA GLY A 164 -20.77 0.06 7.51
C GLY A 164 -21.57 0.88 8.54
N GLN A 165 -21.41 2.21 8.56
CA GLN A 165 -22.02 3.05 9.58
C GLN A 165 -23.51 3.29 9.32
N ARG A 166 -24.30 3.28 10.40
CA ARG A 166 -25.70 3.70 10.36
C ARG A 166 -25.71 5.23 10.32
N ASN A 167 -26.17 5.79 9.21
CA ASN A 167 -26.25 7.24 9.02
C ASN A 167 -27.72 7.69 9.06
N PRO A 168 -27.99 8.93 9.52
CA PRO A 168 -29.32 9.53 9.39
C PRO A 168 -29.76 9.55 7.92
N VAL A 169 -31.02 9.23 7.66
CA VAL A 169 -31.61 9.24 6.31
C VAL A 169 -32.45 10.50 6.17
N GLY A 170 -32.15 11.33 5.17
CA GLY A 170 -32.96 12.52 4.84
C GLY A 170 -33.11 13.51 5.99
N ASP A 171 -32.00 13.77 6.70
CA ASP A 171 -31.92 14.67 7.86
C ASP A 171 -32.73 14.23 9.11
N GLU A 172 -33.14 12.96 9.18
CA GLU A 172 -33.86 12.39 10.32
C GLU A 172 -33.04 11.35 11.09
N PHE A 173 -32.94 11.53 12.42
CA PHE A 173 -32.51 10.51 13.37
C PHE A 173 -33.68 9.60 13.74
N ARG A 174 -33.67 8.37 13.21
CA ARG A 174 -34.72 7.38 13.51
C ARG A 174 -34.35 6.54 14.71
N ILE A 175 -35.28 6.44 15.64
CA ILE A 175 -35.15 5.68 16.87
C ILE A 175 -36.30 4.67 16.93
N ALA A 176 -35.99 3.39 17.14
CA ALA A 176 -36.99 2.36 17.34
C ALA A 176 -37.39 2.32 18.82
N PHE A 177 -38.69 2.33 19.10
CA PHE A 177 -39.22 2.18 20.44
C PHE A 177 -40.01 0.88 20.56
N PHE A 178 -39.46 -0.07 21.31
CA PHE A 178 -40.04 -1.40 21.50
C PHE A 178 -40.86 -1.42 22.78
N VAL A 179 -42.16 -1.58 22.64
CA VAL A 179 -43.13 -1.68 23.74
C VAL A 179 -44.26 -2.63 23.32
N PRO A 180 -44.99 -3.25 24.26
CA PRO A 180 -46.16 -4.04 23.91
C PRO A 180 -47.24 -3.11 23.34
N LEU A 181 -47.51 -3.20 22.04
CA LEU A 181 -48.57 -2.44 21.37
C LEU A 181 -49.82 -3.29 21.16
N LYS A 182 -49.73 -4.60 21.45
CA LYS A 182 -50.84 -5.55 21.38
C LYS A 182 -50.99 -6.32 22.70
N GLY A 183 -52.18 -6.92 22.90
CA GLY A 183 -52.50 -7.72 24.07
C GLY A 183 -52.81 -6.89 25.32
N SER A 184 -52.74 -7.53 26.48
CA SER A 184 -53.17 -6.97 27.77
C SER A 184 -52.44 -5.71 28.21
N HIS A 185 -51.21 -5.48 27.72
CA HIS A 185 -50.37 -4.35 28.08
C HIS A 185 -50.34 -3.23 27.01
N ALA A 186 -51.15 -3.35 25.95
CA ALA A 186 -51.16 -2.43 24.82
C ALA A 186 -51.43 -0.97 25.21
N GLN A 187 -52.36 -0.75 26.14
CA GLN A 187 -52.72 0.60 26.59
C GLN A 187 -51.53 1.32 27.21
N SER A 188 -50.74 0.63 28.05
CA SER A 188 -49.54 1.18 28.65
C SER A 188 -48.48 1.49 27.59
N GLY A 189 -48.24 0.57 26.64
CA GLY A 189 -47.28 0.78 25.55
C GLY A 189 -47.65 1.95 24.63
N HIS A 190 -48.93 2.12 24.30
CA HIS A 190 -49.40 3.26 23.52
C HIS A 190 -49.21 4.59 24.27
N ASN A 191 -49.47 4.62 25.58
CA ASN A 191 -49.26 5.81 26.39
C ASN A 191 -47.78 6.21 26.43
N GLN A 192 -46.89 5.24 26.63
CA GLN A 192 -45.45 5.45 26.63
C GLN A 192 -44.96 5.95 25.26
N LEU A 193 -45.41 5.32 24.17
CA LEU A 193 -45.06 5.73 22.81
C LEU A 193 -45.50 7.17 22.53
N ARG A 194 -46.73 7.52 22.94
CA ARG A 194 -47.25 8.87 22.79
C ARG A 194 -46.45 9.90 23.59
N ALA A 195 -46.08 9.58 24.82
CA ALA A 195 -45.26 10.45 25.65
C ALA A 195 -43.88 10.70 25.00
N ALA A 196 -43.25 9.66 24.47
CA ALA A 196 -41.97 9.78 23.78
C ALA A 196 -42.09 10.59 22.47
N GLN A 197 -43.18 10.41 21.71
CA GLN A 197 -43.47 11.22 20.51
C GLN A 197 -43.66 12.70 20.84
N LEU A 198 -44.39 13.03 21.91
CA LEU A 198 -44.57 14.42 22.35
C LEU A 198 -43.25 15.07 22.77
N ALA A 199 -42.38 14.34 23.47
CA ALA A 199 -41.04 14.83 23.81
C ALA A 199 -40.20 15.11 22.56
N VAL A 200 -40.24 14.19 21.58
CA VAL A 200 -39.57 14.38 20.28
C VAL A 200 -40.14 15.57 19.52
N GLU A 201 -41.45 15.77 19.51
CA GLU A 201 -42.08 16.95 18.90
C GLU A 201 -41.59 18.25 19.53
N GLN A 202 -41.46 18.30 20.86
CA GLN A 202 -40.93 19.47 21.57
C GLN A 202 -39.47 19.75 21.19
N ILE A 203 -38.62 18.71 21.12
CA ILE A 203 -37.21 18.84 20.71
C ILE A 203 -37.12 19.33 19.26
N ASN A 204 -37.92 18.75 18.36
CA ASN A 204 -37.94 19.15 16.95
C ASN A 204 -38.44 20.59 16.75
N LYS A 205 -39.42 21.04 17.55
CA LYS A 205 -39.88 22.45 17.57
C LYS A 205 -38.79 23.42 18.00
N GLN A 206 -37.83 22.98 18.82
CA GLN A 206 -36.67 23.77 19.25
C GLN A 206 -35.50 23.76 18.26
N GLY A 207 -35.68 23.17 17.07
CA GLY A 207 -34.64 23.11 16.03
C GLY A 207 -33.92 21.76 15.93
N GLY A 208 -34.38 20.74 16.66
CA GLY A 208 -33.83 19.38 16.59
C GLY A 208 -32.45 19.24 17.24
N ILE A 209 -31.71 18.20 16.87
CA ILE A 209 -30.36 17.94 17.39
C ILE A 209 -29.35 18.18 16.28
N ARG A 210 -28.49 19.19 16.45
CA ARG A 210 -27.45 19.55 15.47
C ARG A 210 -28.01 19.77 14.05
N GLY A 211 -29.23 20.29 13.95
CA GLY A 211 -29.94 20.54 12.68
C GLY A 211 -30.73 19.33 12.13
N TYR A 212 -30.63 18.16 12.76
CA TYR A 212 -31.38 16.97 12.38
C TYR A 212 -32.68 16.85 13.17
N LYS A 213 -33.75 16.39 12.52
CA LYS A 213 -35.02 16.05 13.20
C LYS A 213 -34.93 14.67 13.80
N ILE A 214 -35.60 14.44 14.91
CA ILE A 214 -35.73 13.11 15.52
C ILE A 214 -37.07 12.50 15.12
N LYS A 215 -37.09 11.21 14.84
CA LYS A 215 -38.31 10.44 14.60
C LYS A 215 -38.30 9.16 15.41
N ILE A 216 -39.23 9.06 16.35
CA ILE A 216 -39.43 7.83 17.11
C ILE A 216 -40.53 6.98 16.47
N VAL A 217 -40.24 5.71 16.20
CA VAL A 217 -41.17 4.77 15.59
C VAL A 217 -41.43 3.64 16.57
N GLY A 218 -42.70 3.45 16.92
CA GLY A 218 -43.13 2.37 17.81
C GLY A 218 -43.21 1.03 17.09
N TYR A 219 -42.61 0.01 17.69
CA TYR A 219 -42.68 -1.37 17.21
C TYR A 219 -43.21 -2.28 18.31
N ASP A 220 -44.07 -3.22 17.92
CA ASP A 220 -44.67 -4.18 18.84
C ASP A 220 -43.61 -5.17 19.35
N LEU A 221 -43.61 -5.37 20.66
CA LEU A 221 -42.76 -6.34 21.35
C LEU A 221 -43.63 -7.45 21.95
N PRO A 222 -43.80 -8.58 21.22
CA PRO A 222 -44.57 -9.73 21.66
C PRO A 222 -44.20 -10.25 23.05
N GLN A 223 -45.12 -10.98 23.69
CA GLN A 223 -44.85 -11.63 24.98
C GLN A 223 -43.97 -12.86 24.84
N GLU A 224 -44.12 -13.61 23.75
CA GLU A 224 -43.32 -14.80 23.49
C GLU A 224 -41.91 -14.41 23.02
N SER A 225 -40.88 -14.97 23.66
CA SER A 225 -39.50 -14.50 23.55
C SER A 225 -38.91 -14.72 22.15
N SER A 226 -39.25 -15.80 21.45
CA SER A 226 -38.75 -16.02 20.08
C SER A 226 -39.40 -15.05 19.07
N ALA A 227 -40.68 -14.72 19.23
CA ALA A 227 -41.37 -13.71 18.45
C ALA A 227 -40.85 -12.31 18.73
N ALA A 228 -40.48 -12.01 19.99
CA ALA A 228 -39.83 -10.75 20.36
C ALA A 228 -38.46 -10.61 19.68
N GLU A 229 -37.60 -11.63 19.73
CA GLU A 229 -36.31 -11.63 19.04
C GLU A 229 -36.47 -11.40 17.54
N ASN A 230 -37.37 -12.16 16.91
CA ASN A 230 -37.64 -12.05 15.48
C ASN A 230 -38.15 -10.65 15.11
N SER A 231 -39.01 -10.05 15.94
CA SER A 231 -39.51 -8.69 15.74
C SER A 231 -38.37 -7.67 15.78
N VAL A 232 -37.55 -7.71 16.84
CA VAL A 232 -36.41 -6.79 17.02
C VAL A 232 -35.41 -6.93 15.87
N ARG A 233 -34.97 -8.16 15.56
CA ARG A 233 -34.02 -8.40 14.46
C ARG A 233 -34.57 -7.97 13.11
N LYS A 234 -35.86 -8.20 12.84
CA LYS A 234 -36.50 -7.77 11.59
C LYS A 234 -36.50 -6.25 11.44
N VAL A 235 -36.83 -5.52 12.50
CA VAL A 235 -36.82 -4.06 12.50
C VAL A 235 -35.40 -3.53 12.35
N MET A 236 -34.44 -4.09 13.10
CA MET A 236 -33.05 -3.61 13.13
C MET A 236 -32.22 -3.98 11.89
N LYS A 237 -32.79 -4.75 10.94
CA LYS A 237 -32.26 -4.86 9.57
C LYS A 237 -32.29 -3.52 8.84
N ASP A 238 -33.21 -2.63 9.19
CA ASP A 238 -33.22 -1.27 8.68
C ASP A 238 -32.04 -0.48 9.29
N LYS A 239 -31.02 -0.21 8.47
CA LYS A 239 -29.83 0.54 8.88
C LYS A 239 -30.11 2.02 9.14
N SER A 240 -31.29 2.54 8.81
CA SER A 240 -31.67 3.91 9.13
C SER A 240 -32.00 4.13 10.61
N ILE A 241 -32.24 3.05 11.36
CA ILE A 241 -32.52 3.09 12.80
C ILE A 241 -31.21 3.11 13.58
N LEU A 242 -30.98 4.18 14.33
CA LEU A 242 -29.70 4.48 14.99
C LEU A 242 -29.64 4.03 16.44
N ALA A 243 -30.79 3.95 17.11
CA ALA A 243 -30.89 3.57 18.51
C ALA A 243 -32.20 2.84 18.78
N MET A 244 -32.19 2.04 19.83
CA MET A 244 -33.35 1.35 20.37
C MET A 244 -33.70 1.95 21.74
N ILE A 245 -34.99 2.07 22.02
CA ILE A 245 -35.51 2.39 23.35
C ILE A 245 -36.49 1.28 23.75
N THR A 246 -36.56 0.95 25.04
CA THR A 246 -37.52 -0.02 25.56
C THR A 246 -37.92 0.29 27.00
N ALA A 247 -39.12 -0.17 27.37
CA ALA A 247 -39.68 -0.14 28.73
C ALA A 247 -40.29 -1.51 29.08
N ALA A 248 -39.69 -2.57 28.54
CA ALA A 248 -40.20 -3.94 28.67
C ALA A 248 -39.85 -4.59 30.01
N SER A 249 -40.40 -5.80 30.23
CA SER A 249 -40.06 -6.67 31.35
C SER A 249 -38.61 -7.14 31.30
N GLU A 250 -38.07 -7.52 32.46
CA GLU A 250 -36.66 -7.93 32.64
C GLU A 250 -36.19 -9.01 31.66
N GLU A 251 -36.98 -10.07 31.46
CA GLU A 251 -36.67 -11.16 30.51
C GLU A 251 -36.39 -10.62 29.10
N LYS A 252 -37.19 -9.65 28.65
CA LYS A 252 -37.05 -9.05 27.32
C LYS A 252 -35.87 -8.10 27.25
N LEU A 253 -35.51 -7.46 28.36
CA LEU A 253 -34.35 -6.57 28.42
C LEU A 253 -33.05 -7.34 28.26
N GLN A 254 -32.94 -8.53 28.87
CA GLN A 254 -31.78 -9.39 28.69
C GLN A 254 -31.62 -9.79 27.22
N LEU A 255 -32.72 -10.23 26.59
CA LEU A 255 -32.76 -10.57 25.17
C LEU A 255 -32.36 -9.39 24.27
N MET A 256 -32.95 -8.22 24.50
CA MET A 256 -32.65 -7.03 23.71
C MET A 256 -31.22 -6.53 23.93
N SER A 257 -30.67 -6.66 25.14
CA SER A 257 -29.29 -6.27 25.46
C SER A 257 -28.28 -7.16 24.74
N MET A 258 -28.55 -8.47 24.66
CA MET A 258 -27.74 -9.39 23.85
C MET A 258 -27.76 -9.01 22.37
N ILE A 259 -28.94 -8.72 21.81
CA ILE A 259 -29.07 -8.29 20.41
C ILE A 259 -28.34 -6.96 20.19
N ALA A 260 -28.51 -5.99 21.08
CA ALA A 260 -27.89 -4.66 21.01
C ALA A 260 -26.36 -4.74 20.88
N ASP A 261 -25.73 -5.62 21.67
CA ASP A 261 -24.29 -5.90 21.59
C ASP A 261 -23.91 -6.53 20.25
N GLU A 262 -24.68 -7.54 19.79
CA GLU A 262 -24.42 -8.25 18.55
C GLU A 262 -24.48 -7.31 17.33
N ILE A 263 -25.49 -6.45 17.27
CA ILE A 263 -25.69 -5.53 16.16
C ILE A 263 -25.00 -4.17 16.34
N SER A 264 -24.32 -3.98 17.48
CA SER A 264 -23.65 -2.74 17.89
C SER A 264 -24.56 -1.51 17.79
N VAL A 265 -25.76 -1.60 18.36
CA VAL A 265 -26.73 -0.49 18.42
C VAL A 265 -27.06 -0.16 19.87
N PRO A 266 -26.96 1.12 20.28
CA PRO A 266 -27.31 1.51 21.63
C PRO A 266 -28.78 1.23 21.94
N LEU A 267 -29.01 0.54 23.05
CA LEU A 267 -30.29 0.28 23.68
C LEU A 267 -30.44 1.14 24.93
N VAL A 268 -31.48 1.96 24.98
CA VAL A 268 -31.84 2.75 26.16
C VAL A 268 -33.03 2.11 26.87
N ILE A 269 -32.83 1.74 28.12
CA ILE A 269 -33.80 1.07 28.98
C ILE A 269 -34.39 2.12 29.92
N THR A 270 -35.71 2.24 29.89
CA THR A 270 -36.46 3.30 30.60
C THR A 270 -37.31 2.78 31.75
N THR A 271 -37.43 1.46 31.93
CA THR A 271 -38.14 0.88 33.09
C THR A 271 -37.39 1.15 34.39
N SER A 272 -38.10 1.39 35.48
CA SER A 272 -37.50 1.55 36.82
C SER A 272 -37.16 0.22 37.49
N ASP A 273 -37.88 -0.83 37.12
CA ASP A 273 -37.84 -2.11 37.83
C ASP A 273 -36.86 -3.02 37.08
N LEU A 274 -35.59 -2.88 37.41
CA LEU A 274 -34.48 -3.60 36.80
C LEU A 274 -33.57 -4.15 37.89
N THR A 275 -33.24 -5.44 37.83
CA THR A 275 -32.09 -5.96 38.57
C THR A 275 -30.83 -5.83 37.72
N PRO A 276 -29.64 -5.60 38.34
CA PRO A 276 -28.39 -5.51 37.57
C PRO A 276 -28.17 -6.71 36.66
N ALA A 277 -28.63 -7.92 37.03
CA ALA A 277 -28.44 -9.14 36.26
C ALA A 277 -29.02 -9.06 34.83
N ALA A 278 -30.08 -8.27 34.62
CA ALA A 278 -30.76 -8.15 33.33
C ALA A 278 -29.93 -7.50 32.22
N VAL A 279 -28.91 -6.70 32.60
CA VAL A 279 -28.02 -5.98 31.68
C VAL A 279 -26.58 -6.51 31.74
N MET A 280 -26.37 -7.64 32.41
CA MET A 280 -25.06 -8.24 32.61
C MET A 280 -24.84 -9.47 31.71
N LYS A 281 -23.66 -9.51 31.09
CA LYS A 281 -23.07 -10.62 30.35
C LYS A 281 -22.02 -11.31 31.22
N GLY A 282 -22.48 -12.20 32.10
CA GLY A 282 -21.63 -12.80 33.14
C GLY A 282 -21.19 -11.73 34.14
N GLU A 283 -19.89 -11.54 34.32
CA GLU A 283 -19.34 -10.52 35.23
C GLU A 283 -19.26 -9.11 34.64
N LYS A 284 -19.53 -8.94 33.34
CA LYS A 284 -19.41 -7.64 32.64
C LYS A 284 -20.76 -7.17 32.12
N PRO A 285 -21.05 -5.86 32.08
CA PRO A 285 -22.28 -5.36 31.47
C PRO A 285 -22.29 -5.55 29.96
N HIS A 286 -23.49 -5.58 29.37
CA HIS A 286 -23.68 -5.40 27.95
C HIS A 286 -23.18 -4.00 27.53
N LEU A 287 -22.32 -3.94 26.52
CA LEU A 287 -21.61 -2.72 26.13
C LEU A 287 -22.55 -1.67 25.52
N TYR A 288 -23.59 -2.12 24.84
CA TYR A 288 -24.55 -1.28 24.14
C TYR A 288 -25.88 -1.12 24.89
N ALA A 289 -25.99 -1.57 26.15
CA ALA A 289 -27.20 -1.41 26.94
C ALA A 289 -27.00 -0.33 28.02
N PHE A 290 -27.91 0.66 28.04
CA PHE A 290 -27.86 1.80 28.96
C PHE A 290 -29.19 1.92 29.71
N HIS A 291 -29.13 1.98 31.03
CA HIS A 291 -30.30 2.14 31.89
C HIS A 291 -30.31 3.55 32.48
N ILE A 292 -31.45 4.24 32.36
CA ILE A 292 -31.56 5.66 32.76
C ILE A 292 -32.44 5.90 33.99
N ALA A 293 -33.14 4.88 34.49
CA ALA A 293 -33.97 5.00 35.67
C ALA A 293 -33.15 4.68 36.93
N ASN A 294 -33.46 5.33 38.06
CA ASN A 294 -32.81 5.02 39.33
C ASN A 294 -33.08 3.57 39.72
N ASP A 295 -32.00 2.83 39.96
CA ASP A 295 -32.03 1.46 40.45
C ASP A 295 -32.94 1.35 41.69
N THR A 296 -33.75 0.30 41.73
CA THR A 296 -34.55 -0.08 42.90
C THR A 296 -33.69 -0.15 44.17
N ASP A 297 -32.42 -0.57 44.05
CA ASP A 297 -31.45 -0.59 45.15
C ASP A 297 -31.04 0.82 45.61
N ALA A 298 -30.94 1.77 44.68
CA ALA A 298 -30.70 3.18 45.03
C ALA A 298 -31.92 3.78 45.75
N ARG A 299 -33.15 3.39 45.35
CA ARG A 299 -34.39 3.79 46.04
C ARG A 299 -34.47 3.16 47.43
N ALA A 300 -34.06 1.90 47.59
CA ALA A 300 -34.01 1.21 48.87
C ALA A 300 -33.03 1.90 49.85
N LYS A 301 -31.85 2.31 49.37
CA LYS A 301 -30.87 3.08 50.17
C LYS A 301 -31.34 4.48 50.57
N MET A 302 -32.28 5.08 49.83
CA MET A 302 -32.86 6.38 50.18
C MET A 302 -34.03 6.28 51.18
N LEU A 303 -34.59 5.08 51.36
CA LEU A 303 -35.73 4.81 52.26
C LEU A 303 -35.30 4.18 53.60
N GLY A 304 -34.01 3.89 53.78
CA GLY A 304 -33.40 3.43 55.05
C GLY A 304 -32.26 4.34 55.48
#